data_AF-H0AEJ5-F1
#
_entry.id   AF-H0AEJ5-F1
#
_cell.length_a   1.000
_cell.length_b   1.000
_cell.length_c   1.000
_cell.angle_alpha   90.00
_cell.angle_beta   90.00
_cell.angle_gamma   90.00
#
_symmetry.space_group_name_H-M   'P 1'
#
loop_
_entity.id
_entity.type
_entity.pdbx_description
1 polymer ?
#
loop_
_entity_poly.entity_id
_entity_poly.type
_entity_poly.pdbx_seq_one_letter_code
_entity_poly.pdbx_strand_id
1 'polypeptide(L)'
;EVDGNVYFDVEKFAEDYPYGEMAKKDLNDLKEEAQARVDHDDNKRNQFDFALWIKADDSHAMKWESPWSVGYPGWHLECSVMSQKYLGDEFDIHTGGKDHIFPHHPNERAQAFAASGKGQARYWLHNEFIQVEGEKMSKSEGNFYTVRELLDEGFSGDAIRL
;
A
#
# COMPACT_ATOMS: atom_id res chain seq x y z
N GLU A 1 10.17 10.80 -12.85
CA GLU A 1 9.10 10.94 -13.86
C GLU A 1 9.60 10.31 -15.16
N VAL A 2 8.78 9.45 -15.76
CA VAL A 2 9.05 8.81 -17.05
C VAL A 2 7.70 8.69 -17.80
N ASP A 3 7.63 9.25 -19.00
CA ASP A 3 6.44 9.21 -19.88
C ASP A 3 5.10 9.64 -19.25
N GLY A 4 5.16 10.57 -18.29
CA GLY A 4 4.00 11.08 -17.56
C GLY A 4 3.60 10.24 -16.33
N ASN A 5 4.33 9.16 -16.03
CA ASN A 5 4.27 8.46 -14.75
C ASN A 5 5.29 9.06 -13.77
N VAL A 6 4.95 9.03 -12.48
CA VAL A 6 5.83 9.46 -11.39
C VAL A 6 6.01 8.30 -10.43
N TYR A 7 7.26 7.96 -10.13
CA TYR A 7 7.63 6.88 -9.22
C TYR A 7 8.43 7.43 -8.04
N PHE A 8 8.30 6.77 -6.90
CA PHE A 8 9.13 6.97 -5.74
C PHE A 8 10.42 6.18 -5.89
N ASP A 9 11.56 6.87 -5.78
CA ASP A 9 12.89 6.28 -5.89
C ASP A 9 13.29 5.71 -4.51
N VAL A 10 13.05 4.40 -4.33
CA VAL A 10 13.23 3.74 -3.03
C VAL A 10 14.70 3.64 -2.66
N GLU A 11 15.56 3.36 -3.64
CA GLU A 11 17.00 3.26 -3.41
C GLU A 11 17.58 4.60 -2.96
N LYS A 12 17.20 5.69 -3.64
CA LYS A 12 17.62 7.03 -3.22
C LYS A 12 17.13 7.39 -1.82
N PHE A 13 15.90 7.04 -1.46
CA PHE A 13 15.42 7.24 -0.09
C PHE A 13 16.24 6.43 0.92
N ALA A 14 16.59 5.19 0.57
CA ALA A 14 17.36 4.26 1.39
C ALA A 14 18.82 4.70 1.63
N GLU A 15 19.36 5.63 0.84
CA GLU A 15 20.69 6.21 1.08
C GLU A 15 20.76 6.99 2.40
N ASP A 16 19.68 7.71 2.74
CA ASP A 16 19.62 8.59 3.91
C ASP A 16 18.72 8.06 5.04
N TYR A 17 17.71 7.25 4.70
CA TYR A 17 16.66 6.83 5.63
C TYR A 17 16.30 5.35 5.46
N PRO A 18 16.02 4.63 6.56
CA PRO A 18 15.75 3.21 6.46
C PRO A 18 14.36 2.94 5.83
N TYR A 19 14.34 2.13 4.77
CA TYR A 19 13.13 1.65 4.12
C TYR A 19 12.90 0.17 4.43
N GLY A 20 11.65 -0.23 4.68
CA GLY A 20 11.29 -1.64 4.92
C GLY A 20 11.39 -2.13 6.36
N GLU A 21 11.85 -1.31 7.33
CA GLU A 21 11.98 -1.68 8.75
C GLU A 21 10.73 -2.32 9.35
N MET A 22 9.56 -1.76 9.04
CA MET A 22 8.27 -2.27 9.53
C MET A 22 7.99 -3.69 9.08
N ALA A 23 8.43 -4.02 7.86
CA ALA A 23 8.30 -5.34 7.26
C ALA A 23 9.47 -6.28 7.59
N LYS A 24 10.48 -5.81 8.33
CA LYS A 24 11.77 -6.49 8.52
C LYS A 24 12.39 -6.93 7.19
N LYS A 25 12.30 -6.05 6.19
CA LYS A 25 12.91 -6.21 4.87
C LYS A 25 13.98 -5.14 4.70
N ASP A 26 15.16 -5.54 4.25
CA ASP A 26 16.21 -4.61 3.85
C ASP A 26 16.22 -4.39 2.33
N LEU A 27 17.06 -3.48 1.85
CA LEU A 27 17.13 -3.14 0.43
C LEU A 27 17.63 -4.31 -0.44
N ASN A 28 18.43 -5.24 0.11
CA ASN A 28 18.90 -6.40 -0.62
C ASN A 28 17.76 -7.41 -0.82
N ASP A 29 16.94 -7.64 0.20
CA ASP A 29 15.73 -8.47 0.07
C ASP A 29 14.85 -7.96 -1.09
N LEU A 30 14.67 -6.64 -1.18
CA LEU A 30 13.87 -6.02 -2.24
C LEU A 30 14.50 -6.17 -3.62
N LYS A 31 15.83 -6.09 -3.71
CA LYS A 31 16.59 -6.30 -4.95
C LYS A 31 16.47 -7.74 -5.43
N GLU A 32 16.58 -8.71 -4.53
CA GLU A 32 16.42 -10.13 -4.86
C GLU A 32 15.00 -10.44 -5.32
N GLU A 33 13.97 -9.95 -4.60
CA GLU A 33 12.57 -10.12 -4.98
C GLU A 33 12.26 -9.45 -6.32
N ALA A 34 12.82 -8.27 -6.57
CA ALA A 34 12.70 -7.56 -7.84
C ALA A 34 13.28 -8.38 -9.01
N GLN A 35 14.43 -9.02 -8.82
CA GLN A 35 15.07 -9.86 -9.85
C GLN A 35 14.28 -11.15 -10.12
N ALA A 36 13.57 -11.68 -9.11
CA ALA A 36 12.76 -12.88 -9.24
C ALA A 36 11.42 -12.66 -9.97
N ARG A 37 10.99 -11.40 -10.17
CA ARG A 37 9.74 -11.08 -10.88
C ARG A 37 9.88 -11.30 -12.38
N VAL A 38 8.85 -11.89 -12.97
CA VAL A 38 8.76 -12.14 -14.43
C VAL A 38 8.34 -10.85 -15.18
N ASP A 39 7.55 -10.00 -14.54
CA ASP A 39 7.09 -8.74 -15.10
C ASP A 39 8.08 -7.62 -14.80
N HIS A 40 8.66 -7.05 -15.85
CA HIS A 40 9.63 -5.96 -15.79
C HIS A 40 9.01 -4.67 -16.34
N ASP A 41 9.10 -3.58 -15.58
CA ASP A 41 8.68 -2.25 -16.02
C ASP A 41 9.92 -1.40 -16.30
N ASP A 42 10.24 -1.22 -17.59
CA ASP A 42 11.38 -0.42 -18.07
C ASP A 42 11.29 1.06 -17.68
N ASN A 43 10.12 1.55 -17.26
CA ASN A 43 9.96 2.95 -16.84
C ASN A 43 10.48 3.19 -15.42
N LYS A 44 10.68 2.13 -14.64
CA LYS A 44 11.21 2.23 -13.27
C LYS A 44 12.72 2.13 -13.30
N ARG A 45 13.38 2.92 -12.46
CA ARG A 45 14.83 2.79 -12.24
C ARG A 45 15.13 1.48 -11.52
N ASN A 46 14.33 1.18 -10.51
CA ASN A 46 14.37 -0.06 -9.76
C ASN A 46 12.99 -0.74 -9.78
N GLN A 47 12.94 -2.06 -9.93
CA GLN A 47 11.66 -2.78 -10.02
C GLN A 47 10.84 -2.74 -8.70
N PHE A 48 11.49 -2.42 -7.58
CA PHE A 48 10.85 -2.16 -6.28
C PHE A 48 10.41 -0.70 -6.09
N ASP A 49 10.65 0.20 -7.06
CA ASP A 49 10.05 1.53 -7.09
C ASP A 49 8.53 1.41 -7.26
N PHE A 50 7.79 2.29 -6.58
CA PHE A 50 6.34 2.31 -6.59
C PHE A 50 5.80 3.63 -7.14
N ALA A 51 4.64 3.57 -7.79
CA ALA A 51 4.05 4.73 -8.42
C ALA A 51 3.50 5.72 -7.39
N LEU A 52 3.77 7.00 -7.60
CA LEU A 52 3.11 8.14 -6.98
C LEU A 52 1.95 8.62 -7.86
N TRP A 53 2.18 8.65 -9.17
CA TRP A 53 1.19 9.05 -10.18
C TRP A 53 1.31 8.15 -11.39
N ILE A 54 0.18 7.65 -11.88
CA ILE A 54 0.10 6.76 -13.03
C ILE A 54 -0.63 7.49 -14.15
N LYS A 55 0.00 7.60 -15.31
CA LYS A 55 -0.63 8.13 -16.52
C LYS A 55 -1.75 7.19 -16.93
N ALA A 56 -2.95 7.76 -17.10
CA ALA A 56 -4.11 6.98 -17.49
C ALA A 56 -4.05 6.63 -18.98
N ASP A 57 -4.36 5.38 -19.30
CA ASP A 57 -4.75 5.02 -20.65
C ASP A 57 -6.19 5.48 -20.97
N ASP A 58 -6.61 5.31 -22.21
CA ASP A 58 -7.93 5.75 -22.68
C ASP A 58 -9.08 4.95 -22.04
N SER A 59 -8.84 3.71 -21.62
CA SER A 59 -9.83 2.84 -20.98
C SER A 59 -10.03 3.18 -19.49
N HIS A 60 -9.08 3.86 -18.87
CA HIS A 60 -9.17 4.24 -17.46
C HIS A 60 -10.20 5.35 -17.25
N ALA A 61 -11.31 4.99 -16.58
CA ALA A 61 -12.47 5.87 -16.45
C ALA A 61 -12.24 7.06 -15.50
N MET A 62 -11.57 6.83 -14.37
CA MET A 62 -11.37 7.86 -13.33
C MET A 62 -9.97 8.46 -13.46
N LYS A 63 -9.87 9.61 -14.14
CA LYS A 63 -8.60 10.29 -14.39
C LYS A 63 -8.73 11.80 -14.21
N TRP A 64 -7.64 12.43 -13.80
CA TRP A 64 -7.57 13.84 -13.45
C TRP A 64 -6.37 14.50 -14.13
N GLU A 65 -6.49 15.80 -14.42
CA GLU A 65 -5.35 16.60 -14.88
C GLU A 65 -4.32 16.76 -13.76
N SER A 66 -3.04 16.68 -14.11
CA SER A 66 -1.91 16.94 -13.21
C SER A 66 -0.76 17.59 -14.00
N PRO A 67 0.28 18.11 -13.31
CA PRO A 67 1.46 18.67 -13.98
C PRO A 67 2.22 17.69 -14.89
N TRP A 68 2.05 16.38 -14.71
CA TRP A 68 2.81 15.35 -15.41
C TRP A 68 2.02 14.68 -16.53
N SER A 69 0.72 14.44 -16.31
CA SER A 69 -0.18 13.78 -17.26
C SER A 69 -1.64 13.82 -16.79
N VAL A 70 -2.56 13.48 -17.69
CA VAL A 70 -3.89 13.03 -17.25
C VAL A 70 -3.76 11.61 -16.71
N GLY A 71 -4.10 11.41 -15.44
CA GLY A 71 -3.74 10.19 -14.72
C GLY A 71 -4.50 10.02 -13.41
N TYR A 72 -3.99 9.15 -12.56
CA TYR A 72 -4.57 8.84 -11.26
C TYR A 72 -3.47 8.57 -10.22
N PRO A 73 -3.75 8.79 -8.92
CA PRO A 73 -2.77 8.56 -7.87
C PRO A 73 -2.38 7.07 -7.77
N GLY A 74 -1.14 6.83 -7.37
CA GLY A 74 -0.71 5.50 -6.94
C GLY A 74 -1.35 5.13 -5.60
N TRP A 75 -1.68 3.85 -5.43
CA TRP A 75 -2.42 3.30 -4.27
C TRP A 75 -1.93 3.81 -2.91
N HIS A 76 -0.62 3.90 -2.70
CA HIS A 76 -0.03 4.30 -1.41
C HIS A 76 -0.15 5.79 -1.14
N LEU A 77 -0.06 6.63 -2.19
CA LEU A 77 0.02 8.08 -2.05
C LEU A 77 -1.26 8.67 -1.44
N GLU A 78 -2.41 8.07 -1.75
CA GLU A 78 -3.71 8.52 -1.24
C GLU A 78 -3.74 8.54 0.29
N CYS A 79 -3.35 7.43 0.93
CA CYS A 79 -3.36 7.29 2.38
C CYS A 79 -2.36 8.25 3.06
N SER A 80 -1.16 8.42 2.50
CA SER A 80 -0.18 9.39 3.02
C SER A 80 -0.70 10.82 2.99
N VAL A 81 -1.20 11.27 1.83
CA VAL A 81 -1.65 12.67 1.66
C VAL A 81 -2.90 12.95 2.49
N MET A 82 -3.88 12.04 2.51
CA MET A 82 -5.10 12.23 3.29
C MET A 82 -4.83 12.20 4.79
N SER A 83 -4.04 11.24 5.28
CA SER A 83 -3.72 11.15 6.70
C SER A 83 -2.97 12.39 7.19
N GLN A 84 -1.96 12.86 6.45
CA GLN A 84 -1.24 14.08 6.80
C GLN A 84 -2.15 15.31 6.81
N LYS A 85 -3.04 15.45 5.82
CA LYS A 85 -3.97 16.58 5.74
C LYS A 85 -4.88 16.68 6.96
N TYR A 86 -5.39 15.55 7.46
CA TYR A 86 -6.41 15.56 8.52
C TYR A 86 -5.83 15.34 9.92
N LEU A 87 -4.70 14.65 10.05
CA LEU A 87 -4.12 14.25 11.33
C LEU A 87 -2.77 14.94 11.62
N GLY A 88 -2.21 15.66 10.64
CA GLY A 88 -0.90 16.32 10.71
C GLY A 88 0.25 15.43 10.24
N ASP A 89 1.45 16.01 10.16
CA ASP A 89 2.66 15.32 9.67
C ASP A 89 3.08 14.13 10.55
N GLU A 90 2.62 14.09 11.80
CA GLU A 90 2.79 12.97 12.72
C GLU A 90 1.54 12.84 13.62
N PHE A 91 0.97 11.63 13.67
CA PHE A 91 -0.17 11.29 14.51
C PHE A 91 0.07 10.00 15.32
N ASP A 92 -0.88 9.63 16.18
CA ASP A 92 -0.65 8.58 17.17
C ASP A 92 -0.69 7.17 16.59
N ILE A 93 -1.78 6.78 15.92
CA ILE A 93 -2.06 5.39 15.56
C ILE A 93 -2.44 5.27 14.08
N HIS A 94 -1.75 4.39 13.35
CA HIS A 94 -2.10 3.94 12.01
C HIS A 94 -2.43 2.44 12.03
N THR A 95 -3.52 2.03 11.36
CA THR A 95 -4.04 0.65 11.41
C THR A 95 -4.22 0.04 10.03
N GLY A 96 -4.11 -1.29 9.92
CA GLY A 96 -4.45 -2.02 8.68
C GLY A 96 -4.44 -3.54 8.87
N GLY A 97 -4.73 -4.28 7.81
CA GLY A 97 -4.55 -5.74 7.80
C GLY A 97 -3.06 -6.11 7.74
N LYS A 98 -2.70 -7.33 8.17
CA LYS A 98 -1.31 -7.83 8.09
C LYS A 98 -0.72 -7.76 6.68
N ASP A 99 -1.54 -7.90 5.65
CA ASP A 99 -1.15 -7.70 4.25
C ASP A 99 -0.64 -6.29 3.93
N HIS A 100 -1.02 -5.28 4.71
CA HIS A 100 -0.49 -3.93 4.53
C HIS A 100 0.91 -3.71 5.11
N ILE A 101 1.44 -4.65 5.92
CA ILE A 101 2.81 -4.57 6.45
C ILE A 101 3.83 -4.43 5.31
N PHE A 102 3.57 -5.04 4.16
CA PHE A 102 4.35 -4.81 2.96
C PHE A 102 3.50 -5.05 1.69
N PRO A 103 3.54 -4.15 0.69
CA PRO A 103 4.35 -2.94 0.61
C PRO A 103 3.65 -1.67 1.14
N HIS A 104 2.36 -1.75 1.50
CA HIS A 104 1.51 -0.56 1.64
C HIS A 104 1.99 0.44 2.71
N HIS A 105 2.04 0.05 3.98
CA HIS A 105 2.42 0.96 5.07
C HIS A 105 3.90 1.42 5.01
N PRO A 106 4.88 0.59 4.61
CA PRO A 106 6.24 1.06 4.36
C PRO A 106 6.30 2.16 3.28
N ASN A 107 5.52 2.02 2.20
CA ASN A 107 5.44 3.03 1.14
C ASN A 107 4.83 4.32 1.68
N GLU A 108 3.75 4.22 2.46
CA GLU A 108 3.13 5.39 3.07
C GLU A 108 4.08 6.16 3.97
N ARG A 109 4.77 5.45 4.88
CA ARG A 109 5.76 6.01 5.79
C ARG A 109 6.89 6.69 5.03
N ALA A 110 7.40 6.06 3.96
CA ALA A 110 8.45 6.64 3.14
C ALA A 110 8.00 7.92 2.42
N GLN A 111 6.80 7.93 1.84
CA GLN A 111 6.22 9.12 1.19
C GLN A 111 6.02 10.27 2.19
N ALA A 112 5.40 9.99 3.33
CA ALA A 112 5.10 10.98 4.35
C ALA A 112 6.38 11.57 4.96
N PHE A 113 7.38 10.71 5.21
CA PHE A 113 8.69 11.12 5.71
C PHE A 113 9.45 11.95 4.68
N ALA A 114 9.50 11.51 3.41
CA ALA A 114 10.17 12.28 2.36
C ALA A 114 9.54 13.67 2.15
N ALA A 115 8.24 13.83 2.38
CA ALA A 115 7.53 15.09 2.24
C ALA A 115 7.71 16.05 3.44
N SER A 116 7.82 15.53 4.67
CA SER A 116 7.72 16.33 5.91
C SER A 116 8.89 16.18 6.89
N GLY A 117 9.71 15.15 6.73
CA GLY A 117 10.73 14.73 7.71
C GLY A 117 10.13 14.11 8.99
N LYS A 118 8.85 13.73 8.98
CA LYS A 118 8.13 13.14 10.13
C LYS A 118 7.67 11.71 9.85
N GLY A 119 7.51 10.92 10.90
CA GLY A 119 7.29 9.46 10.81
C GLY A 119 5.88 9.02 10.41
N GLN A 120 4.97 9.94 10.07
CA GLN A 120 3.54 9.73 9.85
C GLN A 120 2.79 9.26 11.10
N ALA A 121 3.13 8.11 11.67
CA ALA A 121 2.47 7.54 12.84
C ALA A 121 3.45 6.99 13.89
N ARG A 122 3.12 7.17 15.18
CA ARG A 122 3.91 6.68 16.32
C ARG A 122 3.74 5.18 16.57
N TYR A 123 2.52 4.67 16.35
CA TYR A 123 2.16 3.28 16.56
C TYR A 123 1.48 2.72 15.32
N TRP A 124 1.90 1.52 14.92
CA TRP A 124 1.35 0.77 13.80
C TRP A 124 0.70 -0.50 14.34
N LEU A 125 -0.59 -0.69 14.04
CA LEU A 125 -1.37 -1.84 14.51
C LEU A 125 -1.90 -2.63 13.32
N HIS A 126 -1.60 -3.94 13.31
CA HIS A 126 -2.02 -4.83 12.24
C HIS A 126 -2.85 -5.99 12.78
N ASN A 127 -4.06 -6.19 12.24
CA ASN A 127 -4.85 -7.39 12.53
C ASN A 127 -4.39 -8.55 11.66
N GLU A 128 -4.50 -9.77 12.18
CA GLU A 128 -4.22 -10.97 11.39
C GLU A 128 -5.38 -11.33 10.44
N PHE A 129 -5.09 -12.17 9.44
CA PHE A 129 -6.06 -12.77 8.53
C PHE A 129 -7.11 -13.58 9.26
N ILE A 130 -8.34 -13.50 8.75
CA ILE A 130 -9.42 -14.40 9.12
C ILE A 130 -9.15 -15.77 8.49
N GLN A 131 -9.31 -16.83 9.29
CA GLN A 131 -9.17 -18.21 8.84
C GLN A 131 -10.54 -18.89 8.74
N VAL A 132 -10.71 -19.72 7.71
CA VAL A 132 -11.86 -20.62 7.50
C VAL A 132 -11.30 -22.03 7.38
N GLU A 133 -11.70 -22.91 8.30
CA GLU A 133 -11.26 -24.32 8.33
C GLU A 133 -9.72 -24.50 8.34
N GLY A 134 -9.00 -23.56 8.96
CA GLY A 134 -7.54 -23.58 9.06
C GLY A 134 -6.80 -22.91 7.90
N GLU A 135 -7.53 -22.50 6.85
CA GLU A 135 -6.96 -21.81 5.69
C GLU A 135 -7.30 -20.32 5.71
N LYS A 136 -6.45 -19.49 5.09
CA LYS A 136 -6.72 -18.05 4.94
C LYS A 136 -7.99 -17.85 4.13
N MET A 137 -8.91 -17.01 4.62
CA MET A 137 -10.07 -16.59 3.86
C MET A 137 -9.64 -15.77 2.62
N SER A 138 -10.02 -16.22 1.42
CA SER A 138 -9.74 -15.50 0.19
C SER A 138 -10.74 -15.85 -0.92
N LYS A 139 -10.92 -14.95 -1.89
CA LYS A 139 -11.79 -15.21 -3.04
C LYS A 139 -11.25 -16.31 -3.95
N SER A 140 -9.92 -16.43 -4.07
CA SER A 140 -9.27 -17.41 -4.94
C SER A 140 -9.46 -18.85 -4.45
N GLU A 141 -9.47 -19.07 -3.14
CA GLU A 141 -9.70 -20.38 -2.53
C GLU A 141 -11.20 -20.75 -2.45
N GLY A 142 -12.10 -19.84 -2.84
CA GLY A 142 -13.55 -20.07 -2.79
C GLY A 142 -14.14 -20.16 -1.38
N ASN A 143 -13.37 -19.89 -0.33
CA ASN A 143 -13.77 -19.94 1.08
C ASN A 143 -14.15 -18.56 1.66
N PHE A 144 -14.49 -17.60 0.80
CA PHE A 144 -14.80 -16.22 1.17
C PHE A 144 -16.28 -16.06 1.52
N TYR A 145 -16.54 -15.48 2.70
CA TYR A 145 -17.88 -15.10 3.14
C TYR A 145 -17.99 -13.59 3.27
N THR A 146 -19.09 -13.04 2.77
CA THR A 146 -19.50 -11.68 3.06
C THR A 146 -20.33 -11.63 4.33
N VAL A 147 -20.29 -10.48 5.02
CA VAL A 147 -21.18 -10.23 6.16
C VAL A 147 -22.66 -10.39 5.76
N ARG A 148 -23.03 -10.05 4.51
CA ARG A 148 -24.41 -10.19 4.03
C ARG A 148 -24.83 -11.66 3.92
N GLU A 149 -23.98 -12.52 3.34
CA GLU A 149 -24.28 -13.96 3.25
C GLU A 149 -24.51 -14.57 4.64
N LEU A 150 -23.66 -14.23 5.62
CA LEU A 150 -23.84 -14.70 6.99
C LEU A 150 -25.15 -14.20 7.63
N LEU A 151 -25.53 -12.94 7.39
CA LEU A 151 -26.82 -12.42 7.86
C LEU A 151 -28.01 -13.13 7.20
N ASP A 152 -27.92 -13.40 5.90
CA ASP A 152 -28.96 -14.11 5.13
C ASP A 152 -29.09 -15.59 5.54
N GLU A 153 -28.00 -16.21 6.02
CA GLU A 153 -28.00 -17.54 6.64
C GLU A 153 -28.62 -17.57 8.06
N GLY A 154 -28.97 -16.41 8.62
CA GLY A 154 -29.67 -16.28 9.90
C GLY A 154 -28.76 -16.02 11.10
N PHE A 155 -27.46 -15.77 10.90
CA PHE A 155 -26.59 -15.29 11.96
C PHE A 155 -26.94 -13.84 12.31
N SER A 156 -26.94 -13.49 13.61
CA SER A 156 -27.12 -12.10 14.02
C SER A 156 -25.82 -11.31 13.87
N GLY A 157 -25.91 -9.99 13.65
CA GLY A 157 -24.72 -9.13 13.61
C GLY A 157 -23.90 -9.18 14.89
N ASP A 158 -24.54 -9.33 16.05
CA ASP A 158 -23.85 -9.51 17.33
C ASP A 158 -23.08 -10.83 17.37
N ALA A 159 -23.67 -11.92 16.85
CA ALA A 159 -22.99 -13.22 16.77
C ALA A 159 -21.79 -13.21 15.81
N ILE A 160 -21.84 -12.44 14.72
CA ILE A 160 -20.71 -12.26 13.79
C ILE A 160 -19.58 -11.44 14.44
N ARG A 161 -19.93 -10.50 15.33
CA ARG A 161 -18.99 -9.61 16.01
C ARG A 161 -18.28 -10.28 17.20
N LEU A 162 -18.98 -11.16 17.93
CA LEU A 162 -18.54 -11.83 19.15
C LEU A 162 -17.38 -12.79 18.90
#